data_AF-A0A678WFX9-F1
#
_entry.id   AF-A0A678WFX9-F1
#
_cell.length_a   1.000
_cell.length_b   1.000
_cell.length_c   1.000
_cell.angle_alpha   90.00
_cell.angle_beta   90.00
_cell.angle_gamma   90.00
#
_symmetry.space_group_name_H-M   'P 1'
#
loop_
_entity.id
_entity.type
_entity.pdbx_description
1 polymer ?
#
loop_
_entity_poly.entity_id
_entity_poly.type
_entity_poly.pdbx_seq_one_letter_code
_entity_poly.pdbx_strand_id
1 'polypeptide(L)'
;MAAAVAAPRRMHQPFSNGLSVIPAVQYLLQYLNPQNPQFHQCPNPAKLNQFSPYLTQDFVLEVIKTQPNPYHSVFFFNWAANPIPNPNNYSHSHFCYIAITDKLISHRLFSLAADLLISHGKFSDFMKGKFIKAHGDLGHSKWCVKLFDHAKSDEFGRCLFSFNALLGVLVKARKVKQAWGFFGNVVIKSSAVMPDVSTYTTMITGLCKVGMAGDAEKLFDEMPERNSRSYNAIINGLCKKGLVGRARRIFSQMEEDDACAPDVFAYTTLIDGYCKKGEIGNALNCFEEMVRNNKCEPNVMTYNALISGLCINGDVDEAKRMMSRMRLAGLRDNVVTHTSLLKGYCTAGRSDEAIKHFKEMGSLGMSLDLKAYAVIANEYCKMGRPDEAVALLREMRARGIVPILSNCNAVLRSFVKLRELEKGVRFLKQMAQWGCRPNFVSYSEVVAGLAAAGGRMQDLDDVVDDMRRDGHALDAKLYSLLIQAKCVSGDVEKAIELFEEMIGERFVIKRDSFEVFVKKLCLWGLVNKVGDLFDRMKSSCLVFDVMSYQSVLDECVCGNSGS
;
A
#
# COMPACT_ATOMS: atom_id res chain seq x y z
N MET A 1 8.62 43.71 -80.08
CA MET A 1 9.85 42.96 -79.73
C MET A 1 9.98 43.04 -78.21
N ALA A 2 9.50 42.04 -77.46
CA ALA A 2 10.24 40.82 -77.05
C ALA A 2 11.44 41.19 -76.15
N ALA A 3 11.64 40.71 -74.92
CA ALA A 3 11.19 39.50 -74.20
C ALA A 3 11.11 39.84 -72.68
N ALA A 4 10.15 39.40 -71.87
CA ALA A 4 9.79 38.03 -71.48
C ALA A 4 10.99 37.22 -70.92
N VAL A 5 11.32 37.41 -69.64
CA VAL A 5 11.99 36.40 -68.82
C VAL A 5 11.07 36.05 -67.67
N ALA A 6 10.65 34.79 -67.69
CA ALA A 6 9.60 34.21 -66.88
C ALA A 6 10.00 34.08 -65.40
N ALA A 7 9.14 34.55 -64.50
CA ALA A 7 9.06 34.01 -63.15
C ALA A 7 8.53 32.56 -63.24
N PRO A 8 9.12 31.57 -62.54
CA PRO A 8 8.54 30.24 -62.50
C PRO A 8 7.21 30.30 -61.74
N ARG A 9 6.12 30.07 -62.47
CA ARG A 9 4.82 29.73 -61.94
C ARG A 9 4.94 28.48 -61.05
N ARG A 10 4.39 28.59 -59.84
CA ARG A 10 3.66 27.55 -59.08
C ARG A 10 4.12 26.10 -59.31
N MET A 11 4.81 25.55 -58.32
CA MET A 11 4.43 24.23 -57.80
C MET A 11 3.53 24.42 -56.59
N HIS A 12 2.24 24.60 -56.85
CA HIS A 12 1.23 24.14 -55.90
C HIS A 12 1.23 22.61 -55.97
N GLN A 13 1.83 21.95 -54.98
CA GLN A 13 1.27 20.70 -54.50
C GLN A 13 0.59 21.02 -53.15
N PRO A 14 -0.71 20.69 -52.99
CA PRO A 14 -1.40 20.95 -51.75
C PRO A 14 -1.01 19.84 -50.76
N PHE A 15 -0.28 20.17 -49.70
CA PHE A 15 -0.47 19.44 -48.45
C PHE A 15 -1.82 19.89 -47.87
N SER A 16 -2.90 19.47 -48.53
CA SER A 16 -4.23 19.43 -47.94
C SER A 16 -4.19 18.39 -46.82
N ASN A 17 -4.46 18.85 -45.60
CA ASN A 17 -4.51 18.14 -44.31
C ASN A 17 -3.26 18.34 -43.45
N GLY A 18 -3.37 19.20 -42.44
CA GLY A 18 -2.38 19.41 -41.37
C GLY A 18 -1.97 18.13 -40.62
N LEU A 19 -2.75 17.05 -40.74
CA LEU A 19 -2.43 15.70 -40.25
C LEU A 19 -1.23 15.04 -40.95
N SER A 20 -0.87 15.43 -42.19
CA SER A 20 0.25 14.82 -42.93
C SER A 20 1.62 15.44 -42.62
N VAL A 21 1.66 16.58 -41.92
CA VAL A 21 2.90 17.34 -41.64
C VAL A 21 3.59 16.85 -40.37
N ILE A 22 2.83 16.38 -39.37
CA ILE A 22 3.39 15.92 -38.08
C ILE A 22 4.27 14.67 -38.23
N PRO A 23 3.87 13.62 -38.99
CA PRO A 23 4.74 12.48 -39.25
C PRO A 23 6.02 12.87 -40.00
N ALA A 24 5.95 13.87 -40.89
CA ALA A 24 7.12 14.37 -41.62
C ALA A 24 8.09 15.11 -40.69
N VAL A 25 7.58 15.92 -39.76
CA VAL A 25 8.39 16.57 -38.71
C VAL A 25 9.02 15.51 -37.79
N GLN A 26 8.24 14.51 -37.35
CA GLN A 26 8.74 13.40 -36.53
C GLN A 26 9.87 12.65 -37.21
N TYR A 27 9.67 12.26 -38.48
CA TYR A 27 10.70 11.58 -39.27
C TYR A 27 11.95 12.42 -39.41
N LEU A 28 11.82 13.72 -39.69
CA LEU A 28 12.97 14.60 -39.81
C LEU A 28 13.70 14.78 -38.48
N LEU A 29 13.00 14.96 -37.37
CA LEU A 29 13.61 15.06 -36.04
C LEU A 29 14.32 13.75 -35.65
N GLN A 30 13.75 12.60 -36.00
CA GLN A 30 14.39 11.30 -35.82
C GLN A 30 15.65 11.17 -36.69
N TYR A 31 15.62 11.63 -37.93
CA TYR A 31 16.76 11.65 -38.83
C TYR A 31 17.88 12.60 -38.35
N LEU A 32 17.51 13.81 -37.90
CA LEU A 32 18.45 14.79 -37.37
C LEU A 32 19.07 14.34 -36.03
N ASN A 33 18.36 13.48 -35.30
CA ASN A 33 18.72 12.90 -34.01
C ASN A 33 19.56 13.83 -33.11
N PRO A 34 18.98 14.93 -32.58
CA PRO A 34 19.68 15.93 -31.78
C PRO A 34 20.16 15.46 -30.39
N GLN A 35 20.53 14.18 -30.24
CA GLN A 35 20.87 13.52 -28.97
C GLN A 35 22.09 12.59 -28.98
N ASN A 36 22.86 12.51 -30.06
CA ASN A 36 23.98 11.58 -30.08
C ASN A 36 25.31 12.27 -29.68
N PRO A 37 25.88 12.02 -28.49
CA PRO A 37 27.24 12.45 -28.14
C PRO A 37 28.34 11.84 -29.04
N GLN A 38 28.03 10.91 -29.94
CA GLN A 38 28.96 10.39 -30.95
C GLN A 38 28.99 11.18 -32.28
N PHE A 39 28.09 12.15 -32.49
CA PHE A 39 28.18 13.06 -33.64
C PHE A 39 28.71 14.43 -33.17
N HIS A 40 29.99 14.72 -33.46
CA HIS A 40 30.64 16.01 -33.19
C HIS A 40 30.12 17.18 -34.06
N GLN A 41 28.92 17.08 -34.62
CA GLN A 41 28.31 18.16 -35.39
C GLN A 41 26.87 18.38 -34.94
N CYS A 42 26.59 19.59 -34.47
CA CYS A 42 25.24 20.05 -34.16
C CYS A 42 24.36 19.91 -35.42
N PRO A 43 23.19 19.23 -35.37
CA PRO A 43 22.37 19.01 -36.55
C PRO A 43 21.86 20.34 -37.13
N ASN A 44 21.99 20.52 -38.46
CA ASN A 44 21.62 21.78 -39.13
C ASN A 44 20.11 22.07 -38.98
N PRO A 45 19.71 23.11 -38.21
CA PRO A 45 18.32 23.42 -37.93
C PRO A 45 17.58 23.99 -39.17
N ALA A 46 18.29 24.43 -40.21
CA ALA A 46 17.67 24.99 -41.42
C ALA A 46 16.81 23.98 -42.19
N LYS A 47 17.02 22.66 -42.00
CA LYS A 47 16.16 21.61 -42.59
C LYS A 47 14.71 21.68 -42.08
N LEU A 48 14.48 22.27 -40.91
CA LEU A 48 13.13 22.47 -40.38
C LEU A 48 12.41 23.66 -41.02
N ASN A 49 13.11 24.57 -41.73
CA ASN A 49 12.52 25.78 -42.33
C ASN A 49 11.37 25.51 -43.32
N GLN A 50 11.32 24.32 -43.92
CA GLN A 50 10.18 23.89 -44.74
C GLN A 50 8.86 23.84 -43.97
N PHE A 51 8.91 23.75 -42.64
CA PHE A 51 7.76 23.73 -41.75
C PHE A 51 7.39 25.11 -41.19
N SER A 52 8.20 26.14 -41.41
CA SER A 52 7.97 27.51 -40.91
C SER A 52 6.57 28.06 -41.25
N PRO A 53 6.01 27.88 -42.46
CA PRO A 53 4.67 28.40 -42.79
C PRO A 53 3.53 27.77 -42.00
N TYR A 54 3.75 26.61 -41.38
CA TYR A 54 2.73 25.85 -40.65
C TYR A 54 2.76 26.10 -39.13
N LEU A 55 3.66 26.98 -38.65
CA LEU A 55 3.81 27.27 -37.23
C LEU A 55 2.58 27.98 -36.66
N THR A 56 1.72 27.22 -35.99
CA THR A 56 0.64 27.71 -35.13
C THR A 56 0.86 27.20 -33.69
N GLN A 57 0.15 27.79 -32.72
CA GLN A 57 0.18 27.28 -31.33
C GLN A 57 -0.19 25.80 -31.26
N ASP A 58 -1.29 25.41 -31.89
CA ASP A 58 -1.78 24.02 -31.83
C ASP A 58 -0.82 23.05 -32.51
N PHE A 59 -0.23 23.44 -33.64
CA PHE A 59 0.77 22.65 -34.33
C PHE A 59 2.00 22.40 -33.46
N VAL A 60 2.55 23.45 -32.84
CA VAL A 60 3.73 23.32 -31.95
C VAL A 60 3.41 22.45 -30.73
N LEU A 61 2.22 22.63 -30.13
CA LEU A 61 1.76 21.79 -29.02
C LEU A 61 1.64 20.32 -29.40
N GLU A 62 1.07 20.03 -30.56
CA GLU A 62 0.88 18.66 -31.04
C GLU A 62 2.21 17.99 -31.37
N VAL A 63 3.15 18.70 -32.00
CA VAL A 63 4.50 18.20 -32.25
C VAL A 63 5.19 17.85 -30.93
N ILE A 64 5.21 18.75 -29.93
CA ILE A 64 5.84 18.50 -28.61
C ILE A 64 5.23 17.28 -27.91
N LYS A 65 3.89 17.16 -27.93
CA LYS A 65 3.19 16.05 -27.26
C LYS A 65 3.45 14.70 -27.94
N THR A 66 3.51 14.69 -29.27
CA THR A 66 3.62 13.45 -30.05
C THR A 66 5.05 12.94 -30.20
N GLN A 67 6.08 13.78 -30.04
CA GLN A 67 7.46 13.30 -30.07
C GLN A 67 7.73 12.31 -28.93
N PRO A 68 8.24 11.09 -29.18
CA PRO A 68 8.61 10.17 -28.11
C PRO A 68 9.83 10.67 -27.33
N ASN A 69 10.77 11.31 -28.03
CA ASN A 69 12.04 11.70 -27.46
C ASN A 69 12.06 13.16 -26.96
N PRO A 70 12.32 13.44 -25.67
CA PRO A 70 12.27 14.79 -25.12
C PRO A 70 13.20 15.80 -25.80
N TYR A 71 14.45 15.47 -26.15
CA TYR A 71 15.32 16.48 -26.76
C TYR A 71 15.01 16.73 -28.24
N HIS A 72 14.31 15.82 -28.93
CA HIS A 72 13.72 16.14 -30.25
C HIS A 72 12.66 17.23 -30.09
N SER A 73 11.88 17.16 -29.01
CA SER A 73 10.90 18.18 -28.64
C SER A 73 11.57 19.52 -28.33
N VAL A 74 12.67 19.52 -27.57
CA VAL A 74 13.44 20.74 -27.25
C VAL A 74 14.08 21.34 -28.49
N PHE A 75 14.67 20.51 -29.36
CA PHE A 75 15.29 20.99 -30.59
C PHE A 75 14.26 21.67 -31.50
N PHE A 76 13.09 21.05 -31.69
CA PHE A 76 11.98 21.65 -32.43
C PHE A 76 11.47 22.94 -31.76
N PHE A 77 11.30 22.92 -30.44
CA PHE A 77 10.85 24.08 -29.65
C PHE A 77 11.80 25.28 -29.83
N ASN A 78 13.12 25.05 -29.73
CA ASN A 78 14.12 26.09 -29.89
C ASN A 78 14.17 26.61 -31.33
N TRP A 79 14.13 25.74 -32.33
CA TRP A 79 14.07 26.15 -33.74
C TRP A 79 12.83 26.99 -34.05
N ALA A 80 11.66 26.59 -33.55
CA ALA A 80 10.40 27.26 -33.85
C ALA A 80 10.39 28.73 -33.43
N ALA A 81 11.07 29.10 -32.34
CA ALA A 81 11.14 30.48 -31.86
C ALA A 81 12.45 31.21 -32.19
N ASN A 82 13.39 30.57 -32.92
CA ASN A 82 14.66 31.18 -33.25
C ASN A 82 14.61 31.88 -34.61
N PRO A 83 14.66 33.23 -34.69
CA PRO A 83 14.58 33.98 -35.95
C PRO A 83 15.71 33.67 -36.94
N ILE A 84 16.79 33.01 -36.48
CA ILE A 84 17.87 32.50 -37.32
C ILE A 84 18.13 31.05 -36.89
N PRO A 85 17.58 30.04 -37.59
CA PRO A 85 17.32 30.04 -39.03
C PRO A 85 15.85 30.20 -39.45
N ASN A 86 14.88 30.32 -38.54
CA ASN A 86 13.46 30.35 -38.90
C ASN A 86 13.01 31.79 -39.22
N PRO A 87 12.67 32.12 -40.48
CA PRO A 87 12.32 33.49 -40.87
C PRO A 87 10.97 33.97 -40.30
N ASN A 88 10.15 33.05 -39.78
CA ASN A 88 8.89 33.38 -39.12
C ASN A 88 9.17 33.68 -37.65
N ASN A 89 8.94 34.93 -37.24
CA ASN A 89 9.10 35.46 -35.88
C ASN A 89 8.06 34.88 -34.89
N TYR A 90 7.96 33.56 -34.81
CA TYR A 90 6.99 32.84 -33.99
C TYR A 90 7.39 32.94 -32.52
N SER A 91 6.41 33.22 -31.66
CA SER A 91 6.59 33.29 -30.21
C SER A 91 5.77 32.22 -29.52
N HIS A 92 6.41 31.51 -28.58
CA HIS A 92 5.75 30.44 -27.83
C HIS A 92 4.69 31.01 -26.89
N SER A 93 3.49 30.42 -26.96
CA SER A 93 2.45 30.64 -25.97
C SER A 93 2.83 30.05 -24.62
N HIS A 94 2.15 30.49 -23.54
CA HIS A 94 2.32 29.88 -22.22
C HIS A 94 2.04 28.37 -22.23
N PHE A 95 1.08 27.91 -23.04
CA PHE A 95 0.78 26.48 -23.18
C PHE A 95 1.93 25.69 -23.81
N CYS A 96 2.68 26.28 -24.75
CA CYS A 96 3.86 25.64 -25.34
C CYS A 96 4.94 25.41 -24.27
N TYR A 97 5.17 26.38 -23.38
CA TYR A 97 6.06 26.20 -22.23
C TYR A 97 5.57 25.12 -21.28
N ILE A 98 4.27 25.05 -20.98
CA ILE A 98 3.71 23.98 -20.14
C ILE A 98 3.98 22.61 -20.78
N ALA A 99 3.70 22.45 -22.07
CA ALA A 99 3.85 21.19 -22.78
C ALA A 99 5.31 20.71 -22.80
N ILE A 100 6.26 21.59 -23.10
CA ILE A 100 7.69 21.21 -23.11
C ILE A 100 8.19 20.92 -21.69
N THR A 101 7.75 21.67 -20.68
CA THR A 101 8.10 21.40 -19.29
C THR A 101 7.55 20.06 -18.82
N ASP A 102 6.29 19.74 -19.11
CA ASP A 102 5.70 18.44 -18.75
C ASP A 102 6.43 17.28 -19.44
N LYS A 103 6.81 17.46 -20.71
CA LYS A 103 7.61 16.48 -21.45
C LYS A 103 8.95 16.24 -20.75
N LEU A 104 9.70 17.29 -20.44
CA LEU A 104 11.02 17.17 -19.81
C LEU A 104 10.94 16.59 -18.39
N ILE A 105 9.96 17.03 -17.59
CA ILE A 105 9.73 16.51 -16.23
C ILE A 105 9.38 15.02 -16.26
N SER A 106 8.55 14.57 -17.20
CA SER A 106 8.17 13.15 -17.30
C SER A 106 9.37 12.23 -17.61
N HIS A 107 10.38 12.76 -18.29
CA HIS A 107 11.65 12.08 -18.56
C HIS A 107 12.76 12.40 -17.54
N ARG A 108 12.43 13.04 -16.41
CA ARG A 108 13.36 13.42 -15.33
C ARG A 108 14.49 14.38 -15.73
N LEU A 109 14.29 15.16 -16.80
CA LEU A 109 15.24 16.17 -17.30
C LEU A 109 15.00 17.53 -16.62
N PHE A 110 15.12 17.56 -15.28
CA PHE A 110 14.76 18.72 -14.47
C PHE A 110 15.64 19.95 -14.71
N SER A 111 16.97 19.78 -14.78
CA SER A 111 17.90 20.89 -15.02
C SER A 111 17.62 21.56 -16.37
N LEU A 112 17.52 20.77 -17.43
CA LEU A 112 17.21 21.26 -18.78
C LEU A 112 15.88 22.03 -18.83
N ALA A 113 14.85 21.53 -18.13
CA ALA A 113 13.57 22.22 -18.04
C ALA A 113 13.67 23.55 -17.28
N ALA A 114 14.44 23.59 -16.19
CA ALA A 114 14.64 24.81 -15.39
C ALA A 114 15.44 25.85 -16.18
N ASP A 115 16.55 25.46 -16.80
CA ASP A 115 17.42 26.33 -17.59
C ASP A 115 16.65 26.96 -18.77
N LEU A 116 15.81 26.17 -19.46
CA LEU A 116 14.94 26.66 -20.53
C LEU A 116 13.94 27.71 -20.02
N LEU A 117 13.30 27.46 -18.87
CA LEU A 117 12.34 28.39 -18.31
C LEU A 117 13.00 29.67 -17.76
N ILE A 118 14.17 29.56 -17.14
CA ILE A 118 14.91 30.69 -16.56
C ILE A 118 15.43 31.60 -17.68
N SER A 119 16.08 31.02 -18.70
CA SER A 119 16.63 31.78 -19.84
C SER A 119 15.55 32.55 -20.61
N HIS A 120 14.32 32.03 -20.66
CA HIS A 120 13.18 32.68 -21.31
C HIS A 120 12.33 33.55 -20.36
N GLY A 121 12.71 33.68 -19.08
CA GLY A 121 11.95 34.43 -18.07
C GLY A 121 10.54 33.87 -17.81
N LYS A 122 10.34 32.55 -17.99
CA LYS A 122 9.06 31.85 -17.84
C LYS A 122 8.98 30.94 -16.60
N PHE A 123 9.95 31.01 -15.70
CA PHE A 123 9.96 30.23 -14.46
C PHE A 123 9.06 30.83 -13.36
N SER A 124 7.76 30.92 -13.66
CA SER A 124 6.71 31.43 -12.77
C SER A 124 6.39 30.49 -11.60
N ASP A 125 5.67 30.99 -10.58
CA ASP A 125 5.09 30.21 -9.49
C ASP A 125 4.44 28.89 -9.93
N PHE A 126 3.61 28.97 -10.97
CA PHE A 126 2.91 27.82 -11.53
C PHE A 126 3.89 26.74 -12.02
N MET A 127 4.97 27.15 -12.70
CA MET A 127 6.03 26.24 -13.14
C MET A 127 6.81 25.69 -11.93
N LYS A 128 7.17 26.54 -10.97
CA LYS A 128 7.84 26.11 -9.71
C LYS A 128 7.00 25.06 -8.98
N GLY A 129 5.67 25.22 -8.94
CA GLY A 129 4.73 24.23 -8.39
C GLY A 129 4.77 22.87 -9.10
N LYS A 130 4.90 22.85 -10.44
CA LYS A 130 5.08 21.59 -11.20
C LYS A 130 6.38 20.88 -10.81
N PHE A 131 7.48 21.62 -10.65
CA PHE A 131 8.77 21.08 -10.20
C PHE A 131 8.67 20.53 -8.77
N ILE A 132 8.06 21.27 -7.85
CA ILE A 132 7.84 20.82 -6.47
C ILE A 132 7.07 19.51 -6.45
N LYS A 133 5.99 19.38 -7.22
CA LYS A 133 5.19 18.16 -7.30
C LYS A 133 6.02 16.98 -7.82
N ALA A 134 6.75 17.16 -8.91
CA ALA A 134 7.56 16.10 -9.52
C ALA A 134 8.72 15.63 -8.62
N HIS A 135 9.45 16.55 -8.01
CA HIS A 135 10.49 16.22 -7.03
C HIS A 135 9.89 15.60 -5.75
N GLY A 136 8.69 16.03 -5.36
CA GLY A 136 7.95 15.47 -4.24
C GLY A 136 7.54 14.01 -4.47
N ASP A 137 7.13 13.67 -5.68
CA ASP A 137 6.80 12.28 -6.07
C ASP A 137 8.04 11.36 -6.08
N LEU A 138 9.25 11.93 -6.25
CA LEU A 138 10.53 11.25 -6.06
C LEU A 138 11.01 11.20 -4.60
N GLY A 139 10.27 11.82 -3.67
CA GLY A 139 10.62 11.86 -2.24
C GLY A 139 11.61 12.96 -1.85
N HIS A 140 11.95 13.89 -2.74
CA HIS A 140 12.94 14.96 -2.52
C HIS A 140 12.38 16.15 -1.70
N SER A 141 11.78 15.89 -0.53
CA SER A 141 11.04 16.92 0.23
C SER A 141 11.90 18.12 0.66
N LYS A 142 13.20 17.93 0.96
CA LYS A 142 14.11 19.02 1.32
C LYS A 142 14.35 19.97 0.15
N TRP A 143 14.43 19.43 -1.06
CA TRP A 143 14.62 20.22 -2.27
C TRP A 143 13.36 21.03 -2.58
N CYS A 144 12.17 20.45 -2.41
CA CYS A 144 10.88 21.14 -2.56
C CYS A 144 10.78 22.37 -1.63
N VAL A 145 11.19 22.22 -0.37
CA VAL A 145 11.21 23.32 0.61
C VAL A 145 12.15 24.44 0.14
N LYS A 146 13.38 24.11 -0.26
CA LYS A 146 14.35 25.11 -0.75
C LYS A 146 13.85 25.88 -1.96
N LEU A 147 13.24 25.18 -2.92
CA LEU A 147 12.68 25.83 -4.11
C LEU A 147 11.53 26.77 -3.73
N PHE A 148 10.69 26.39 -2.77
CA PHE A 148 9.62 27.25 -2.28
C PHE A 148 10.14 28.47 -1.53
N ASP A 149 11.16 28.32 -0.68
CA ASP A 149 11.77 29.45 0.04
C ASP A 149 12.34 30.49 -0.94
N HIS A 150 12.94 30.03 -2.04
CA HIS A 150 13.39 30.90 -3.12
C HIS A 150 12.20 31.53 -3.89
N ALA A 151 11.14 30.77 -4.17
CA ALA A 151 9.92 31.31 -4.78
C ALA A 151 9.32 32.44 -3.92
N LYS A 152 9.33 32.26 -2.59
CA LYS A 152 8.83 33.22 -1.62
C LYS A 152 9.64 34.52 -1.61
N SER A 153 10.97 34.47 -1.78
CA SER A 153 11.80 35.68 -1.85
C SER A 153 11.57 36.49 -3.13
N ASP A 154 11.29 35.81 -4.24
CA ASP A 154 11.30 36.43 -5.56
C ASP A 154 9.95 37.08 -5.95
N GLU A 155 8.83 36.54 -5.44
CA GLU A 155 7.50 36.85 -5.98
C GLU A 155 6.60 37.70 -5.07
N PHE A 156 7.15 38.33 -4.02
CA PHE A 156 6.45 39.26 -3.11
C PHE A 156 5.03 38.78 -2.70
N GLY A 157 4.89 37.49 -2.43
CA GLY A 157 3.66 36.88 -1.93
C GLY A 157 2.66 36.34 -2.96
N ARG A 158 3.05 36.20 -4.24
CA ARG A 158 2.24 35.55 -5.29
C ARG A 158 2.57 34.06 -5.50
N CYS A 159 2.92 33.33 -4.43
CA CYS A 159 3.41 31.94 -4.53
C CYS A 159 2.36 30.85 -4.20
N LEU A 160 1.10 31.04 -4.57
CA LEU A 160 -0.01 30.13 -4.22
C LEU A 160 0.14 28.71 -4.80
N PHE A 161 0.53 28.58 -6.06
CA PHE A 161 0.67 27.28 -6.73
C PHE A 161 1.83 26.47 -6.17
N SER A 162 3.00 27.11 -5.98
CA SER A 162 4.15 26.43 -5.36
C SER A 162 3.89 26.09 -3.88
N PHE A 163 3.16 26.93 -3.16
CA PHE A 163 2.75 26.67 -1.79
C PHE A 163 1.79 25.47 -1.68
N ASN A 164 0.72 25.46 -2.47
CA ASN A 164 -0.23 24.34 -2.53
C ASN A 164 0.46 23.03 -2.92
N ALA A 165 1.39 23.08 -3.88
CA ALA A 165 2.20 21.93 -4.25
C ALA A 165 3.07 21.43 -3.09
N LEU A 166 3.73 22.34 -2.35
CA LEU A 166 4.57 21.99 -1.20
C LEU A 166 3.74 21.33 -0.09
N LEU A 167 2.61 21.93 0.29
CA LEU A 167 1.73 21.35 1.31
C LEU A 167 1.25 19.95 0.89
N GLY A 168 0.83 19.78 -0.35
CA GLY A 168 0.40 18.50 -0.90
C GLY A 168 1.50 17.43 -0.82
N VAL A 169 2.74 17.78 -1.20
CA VAL A 169 3.90 16.89 -1.12
C VAL A 169 4.21 16.50 0.32
N LEU A 170 4.23 17.46 1.26
CA LEU A 170 4.50 17.19 2.67
C LEU A 170 3.41 16.30 3.30
N VAL A 171 2.14 16.55 3.00
CA VAL A 171 1.01 15.73 3.45
C VAL A 171 1.08 14.31 2.87
N LYS A 172 1.42 14.15 1.58
CA LYS A 172 1.62 12.84 0.94
C LYS A 172 2.79 12.08 1.56
N ALA A 173 3.88 12.77 1.88
CA ALA A 173 5.07 12.22 2.56
C ALA A 173 4.87 11.98 4.07
N ARG A 174 3.64 12.11 4.60
CA ARG A 174 3.30 11.98 6.04
C ARG A 174 4.04 12.98 6.96
N LYS A 175 4.57 14.09 6.42
CA LYS A 175 5.27 15.16 7.16
C LYS A 175 4.30 16.29 7.54
N VAL A 176 3.12 15.94 8.06
CA VAL A 176 2.03 16.91 8.31
C VAL A 176 2.42 17.99 9.32
N LYS A 177 3.23 17.67 10.35
CA LYS A 177 3.73 18.68 11.30
C LYS A 177 4.54 19.78 10.61
N GLN A 178 5.36 19.42 9.62
CA GLN A 178 6.12 20.40 8.84
C GLN A 178 5.18 21.24 7.97
N ALA A 179 4.22 20.59 7.29
CA ALA A 179 3.20 21.29 6.51
C ALA A 179 2.39 22.29 7.37
N TRP A 180 2.03 21.91 8.60
CA TRP A 180 1.34 22.79 9.55
C TRP A 180 2.20 23.98 9.97
N GLY A 181 3.50 23.76 10.21
CA GLY A 181 4.44 24.84 10.48
C GLY A 181 4.55 25.82 9.31
N PHE A 182 4.60 25.33 8.07
CA PHE A 182 4.56 26.18 6.87
C PHE A 182 3.25 26.94 6.75
N PHE A 183 2.10 26.28 6.98
CA PHE A 183 0.80 26.92 6.98
C PHE A 183 0.74 28.06 8.00
N GLY A 184 1.06 27.80 9.26
CA GLY A 184 1.05 28.83 10.31
C GLY A 184 2.03 29.98 10.05
N ASN A 185 3.24 29.71 9.56
CA ASN A 185 4.20 30.76 9.30
C ASN A 185 3.83 31.61 8.08
N VAL A 186 3.45 30.97 6.97
CA VAL A 186 3.22 31.64 5.67
C VAL A 186 1.87 32.35 5.64
N VAL A 187 0.81 31.66 6.11
CA VAL A 187 -0.57 32.14 6.04
C VAL A 187 -0.92 32.99 7.27
N ILE A 188 -0.68 32.48 8.49
CA ILE A 188 -1.16 33.13 9.71
C ILE A 188 -0.24 34.26 10.17
N LYS A 189 1.08 34.06 10.15
CA LYS A 189 2.04 35.04 10.70
C LYS A 189 2.51 36.08 9.70
N SER A 190 2.86 35.67 8.48
CA SER A 190 3.44 36.59 7.50
C SER A 190 2.45 37.14 6.48
N SER A 191 1.22 36.61 6.43
CA SER A 191 0.21 36.89 5.38
C SER A 191 0.81 36.92 3.97
N ALA A 192 1.81 36.07 3.74
CA ALA A 192 2.62 36.10 2.53
C ALA A 192 1.94 35.39 1.36
N VAL A 193 0.94 34.55 1.63
CA VAL A 193 0.13 33.88 0.60
C VAL A 193 -1.32 33.95 1.06
N MET A 194 -2.21 34.41 0.18
CA MET A 194 -3.65 34.31 0.41
C MET A 194 -4.09 32.86 0.16
N PRO A 195 -4.51 32.11 1.19
CA PRO A 195 -4.89 30.72 1.04
C PRO A 195 -6.19 30.60 0.24
N ASP A 196 -6.26 29.61 -0.64
CA ASP A 196 -7.48 29.26 -1.36
C ASP A 196 -8.13 28.01 -0.77
N VAL A 197 -9.30 27.64 -1.30
CA VAL A 197 -10.03 26.43 -0.87
C VAL A 197 -9.14 25.18 -0.97
N SER A 198 -8.23 25.12 -1.95
CA SER A 198 -7.29 24.00 -2.11
C SER A 198 -6.22 23.97 -1.01
N THR A 199 -5.73 25.13 -0.57
CA THR A 199 -4.80 25.25 0.56
C THR A 199 -5.41 24.67 1.82
N TYR A 200 -6.61 25.14 2.20
CA TYR A 200 -7.33 24.66 3.38
C TYR A 200 -7.66 23.18 3.28
N THR A 201 -8.23 22.72 2.16
CA THR A 201 -8.60 21.31 1.94
C THR A 201 -7.41 20.36 2.06
N THR A 202 -6.24 20.77 1.54
CA THR A 202 -5.00 20.00 1.64
C THR A 202 -4.56 19.85 3.10
N MET A 203 -4.64 20.93 3.88
CA MET A 203 -4.28 20.92 5.30
C MET A 203 -5.27 20.14 6.15
N ILE A 204 -6.58 20.31 5.94
CA ILE A 204 -7.64 19.51 6.58
C ILE A 204 -7.37 18.02 6.35
N THR A 205 -7.13 17.63 5.09
CA THR A 205 -6.79 16.24 4.74
C THR A 205 -5.54 15.75 5.49
N GLY A 206 -4.51 16.60 5.63
CA GLY A 206 -3.30 16.31 6.39
C GLY A 206 -3.56 16.10 7.87
N LEU A 207 -4.26 17.04 8.52
CA LEU A 207 -4.61 17.01 9.93
C LEU A 207 -5.46 15.79 10.28
N CYS A 208 -6.46 15.47 9.45
CA CYS A 208 -7.25 14.26 9.59
C CYS A 208 -6.39 12.99 9.50
N LYS A 209 -5.37 12.92 8.63
CA LYS A 209 -4.48 11.74 8.55
C LYS A 209 -3.72 11.50 9.85
N VAL A 210 -3.21 12.54 10.50
CA VAL A 210 -2.48 12.44 11.79
C VAL A 210 -3.38 12.35 13.01
N GLY A 211 -4.71 12.42 12.84
CA GLY A 211 -5.66 12.31 13.95
C GLY A 211 -5.95 13.62 14.70
N MET A 212 -5.46 14.75 14.18
CA MET A 212 -5.73 16.09 14.73
C MET A 212 -7.09 16.60 14.21
N ALA A 213 -8.15 15.86 14.50
CA ALA A 213 -9.49 16.15 13.99
C ALA A 213 -10.08 17.47 14.53
N GLY A 214 -9.74 17.86 15.76
CA GLY A 214 -10.15 19.15 16.34
C GLY A 214 -9.62 20.34 15.54
N ASP A 215 -8.33 20.32 15.20
CA ASP A 215 -7.71 21.40 14.42
C ASP A 215 -8.21 21.39 12.97
N ALA A 216 -8.52 20.21 12.42
CA ALA A 216 -9.13 20.10 11.09
C ALA A 216 -10.52 20.75 11.03
N GLU A 217 -11.35 20.57 12.06
CA GLU A 217 -12.67 21.23 12.16
C GLU A 217 -12.52 22.74 12.34
N LYS A 218 -11.66 23.21 13.25
CA LYS A 218 -11.40 24.66 13.39
C LYS A 218 -10.97 25.29 12.07
N LEU A 219 -10.06 24.63 11.35
CA LEU A 219 -9.58 25.10 10.07
C LEU A 219 -10.68 25.11 9.00
N PHE A 220 -11.62 24.16 9.06
CA PHE A 220 -12.80 24.13 8.19
C PHE A 220 -13.79 25.25 8.53
N ASP A 221 -13.96 25.54 9.83
CA ASP A 221 -14.81 26.61 10.33
C ASP A 221 -14.29 27.99 9.88
N GLU A 222 -12.97 28.18 9.88
CA GLU A 222 -12.27 29.39 9.42
C GLU A 222 -12.24 29.57 7.90
N MET A 223 -12.69 28.59 7.09
CA MET A 223 -12.67 28.71 5.64
C MET A 223 -13.64 29.80 5.16
N PRO A 224 -13.19 30.78 4.35
CA PRO A 224 -14.06 31.84 3.85
C PRO A 224 -15.07 31.32 2.83
N GLU A 225 -14.68 30.35 2.01
CA GLU A 225 -15.52 29.67 1.05
C GLU A 225 -15.37 28.15 1.20
N ARG A 226 -16.48 27.43 1.14
CA ARG A 226 -16.53 25.97 1.20
C ARG A 226 -17.05 25.44 -0.11
N ASN A 227 -16.59 24.27 -0.51
CA ASN A 227 -17.11 23.57 -1.67
C ASN A 227 -17.29 22.08 -1.38
N SER A 228 -17.91 21.32 -2.29
CA SER A 228 -18.07 19.87 -2.12
C SER A 228 -16.75 19.16 -1.75
N ARG A 229 -15.59 19.61 -2.29
CA ARG A 229 -14.29 18.98 -1.97
C ARG A 229 -13.86 19.21 -0.53
N SER A 230 -14.06 20.40 0.04
CA SER A 230 -13.68 20.67 1.43
C SER A 230 -14.58 19.91 2.41
N TYR A 231 -15.90 19.89 2.19
CA TYR A 231 -16.84 19.05 2.96
C TYR A 231 -16.48 17.57 2.88
N ASN A 232 -16.28 17.05 1.67
CA ASN A 232 -15.91 15.65 1.45
C ASN A 232 -14.58 15.27 2.09
N ALA A 233 -13.60 16.18 2.11
CA ALA A 233 -12.30 15.95 2.75
C ALA A 233 -12.44 15.78 4.27
N ILE A 234 -13.18 16.68 4.94
CA ILE A 234 -13.36 16.62 6.39
C ILE A 234 -14.26 15.45 6.82
N ILE A 235 -15.38 15.21 6.12
CA ILE A 235 -16.29 14.07 6.39
C ILE A 235 -15.51 12.75 6.29
N ASN A 236 -14.76 12.55 5.21
CA ASN A 236 -13.91 11.37 5.03
C ASN A 236 -12.83 11.24 6.10
N GLY A 237 -12.19 12.37 6.46
CA GLY A 237 -11.19 12.43 7.50
C GLY A 237 -11.73 12.00 8.86
N LEU A 238 -12.91 12.51 9.25
CA LEU A 238 -13.60 12.18 10.50
C LEU A 238 -14.08 10.73 10.52
N CYS A 239 -14.71 10.23 9.45
CA CYS A 239 -15.13 8.82 9.34
C CYS A 239 -13.94 7.85 9.48
N LYS A 240 -12.80 8.14 8.84
CA LYS A 240 -11.58 7.32 8.95
C LYS A 240 -10.98 7.27 10.36
N LYS A 241 -11.32 8.24 11.21
CA LYS A 241 -10.93 8.27 12.62
C LYS A 241 -12.01 7.73 13.56
N GLY A 242 -13.09 7.17 13.03
CA GLY A 242 -14.21 6.64 13.80
C GLY A 242 -15.12 7.73 14.41
N LEU A 243 -14.89 9.00 14.08
CA LEU A 243 -15.63 10.15 14.59
C LEU A 243 -16.90 10.43 13.77
N VAL A 244 -17.67 9.38 13.48
CA VAL A 244 -18.79 9.42 12.52
C VAL A 244 -19.89 10.39 12.95
N GLY A 245 -20.14 10.54 14.26
CA GLY A 245 -21.10 11.53 14.77
C GLY A 245 -20.69 12.98 14.43
N ARG A 246 -19.40 13.30 14.47
CA ARG A 246 -18.88 14.61 14.02
C ARG A 246 -19.03 14.75 12.51
N ALA A 247 -18.73 13.70 11.75
CA ALA A 247 -18.91 13.66 10.31
C ALA A 247 -20.37 13.92 9.89
N ARG A 248 -21.35 13.34 10.61
CA ARG A 248 -22.79 13.59 10.39
C ARG A 248 -23.19 15.05 10.62
N ARG A 249 -22.61 15.72 11.62
CA ARG A 249 -22.87 17.15 11.84
C ARG A 249 -22.38 17.99 10.66
N ILE A 250 -21.16 17.73 10.18
CA ILE A 250 -20.63 18.44 9.00
C ILE A 250 -21.43 18.09 7.73
N PHE A 251 -21.91 16.86 7.60
CA PHE A 251 -22.81 16.46 6.51
C PHE A 251 -24.15 17.21 6.58
N SER A 252 -24.74 17.39 7.76
CA SER A 252 -25.97 18.19 7.90
C SER A 252 -25.74 19.66 7.55
N GLN A 253 -24.57 20.24 7.90
CA GLN A 253 -24.21 21.58 7.43
C GLN A 253 -24.13 21.66 5.90
N MET A 254 -23.67 20.59 5.24
CA MET A 254 -23.65 20.49 3.78
C MET A 254 -25.07 20.40 3.20
N GLU A 255 -26.01 19.73 3.89
CA GLU A 255 -27.43 19.69 3.46
C GLU A 255 -28.13 21.06 3.56
N GLU A 256 -27.71 21.90 4.51
CA GLU A 256 -28.25 23.25 4.73
C GLU A 256 -27.56 24.32 3.86
N ASP A 257 -26.47 23.97 3.17
CA ASP A 257 -25.67 24.89 2.35
C ASP A 257 -26.21 24.94 0.90
N ASP A 258 -26.90 26.02 0.56
CA ASP A 258 -27.50 26.26 -0.76
C ASP A 258 -26.48 26.17 -1.92
N ALA A 259 -25.19 26.45 -1.65
CA ALA A 259 -24.14 26.39 -2.66
C ALA A 259 -23.56 24.98 -2.87
N CYS A 260 -23.82 24.04 -1.95
CA CYS A 260 -23.11 22.77 -1.88
C CYS A 260 -23.98 21.59 -1.43
N ALA A 261 -24.87 21.12 -2.31
CA ALA A 261 -25.63 19.90 -2.06
C ALA A 261 -24.73 18.65 -1.89
N PRO A 262 -25.03 17.74 -0.95
CA PRO A 262 -24.30 16.49 -0.80
C PRO A 262 -24.31 15.65 -2.06
N ASP A 263 -23.13 15.18 -2.46
CA ASP A 263 -22.96 14.31 -3.61
C ASP A 263 -22.89 12.82 -3.21
N VAL A 264 -22.84 11.94 -4.22
CA VAL A 264 -22.70 10.49 -4.04
C VAL A 264 -21.49 10.14 -3.18
N PHE A 265 -20.40 10.92 -3.25
CA PHE A 265 -19.19 10.68 -2.47
C PHE A 265 -19.42 10.98 -0.99
N ALA A 266 -20.09 12.09 -0.65
CA ALA A 266 -20.44 12.47 0.71
C ALA A 266 -21.27 11.37 1.39
N TYR A 267 -22.37 10.95 0.74
CA TYR A 267 -23.25 9.89 1.23
C TYR A 267 -22.50 8.56 1.39
N THR A 268 -21.77 8.13 0.36
CA THR A 268 -21.01 6.86 0.38
C THR A 268 -19.97 6.84 1.50
N THR A 269 -19.30 7.98 1.74
CA THR A 269 -18.31 8.13 2.81
C THR A 269 -18.94 8.02 4.20
N LEU A 270 -20.12 8.60 4.39
CA LEU A 270 -20.85 8.55 5.64
C LEU A 270 -21.39 7.14 5.91
N ILE A 271 -21.97 6.49 4.89
CA ILE A 271 -22.42 5.10 4.92
C ILE A 271 -21.26 4.16 5.29
N ASP A 272 -20.12 4.23 4.59
CA ASP A 272 -18.93 3.44 4.89
C ASP A 272 -18.41 3.68 6.33
N GLY A 273 -18.46 4.93 6.80
CA GLY A 273 -18.14 5.31 8.17
C GLY A 273 -19.02 4.61 9.20
N TYR A 274 -20.34 4.69 9.05
CA TYR A 274 -21.30 4.00 9.92
C TYR A 274 -21.12 2.48 9.89
N CYS A 275 -20.97 1.89 8.71
CA CYS A 275 -20.72 0.46 8.54
C CYS A 275 -19.47 -0.01 9.30
N LYS A 276 -18.36 0.73 9.20
CA LYS A 276 -17.10 0.39 9.89
C LYS A 276 -17.16 0.58 11.40
N LYS A 277 -18.04 1.47 11.88
CA LYS A 277 -18.31 1.64 13.32
C LYS A 277 -19.25 0.57 13.88
N GLY A 278 -19.94 -0.19 13.01
CA GLY A 278 -20.96 -1.17 13.41
C GLY A 278 -22.37 -0.59 13.54
N GLU A 279 -22.58 0.68 13.19
CA GLU A 279 -23.89 1.35 13.27
C GLU A 279 -24.69 1.12 11.99
N ILE A 280 -25.04 -0.14 11.69
CA ILE A 280 -25.70 -0.53 10.43
C ILE A 280 -27.05 0.18 10.21
N GLY A 281 -27.85 0.38 11.27
CA GLY A 281 -29.12 1.10 11.15
C GLY A 281 -28.95 2.53 10.63
N ASN A 282 -27.93 3.25 11.10
CA ASN A 282 -27.62 4.60 10.63
C ASN A 282 -27.10 4.59 9.18
N ALA A 283 -26.33 3.57 8.80
CA ALA A 283 -25.88 3.40 7.41
C ALA A 283 -27.05 3.18 6.44
N LEU A 284 -28.00 2.32 6.80
CA LEU A 284 -29.22 2.07 6.01
C LEU A 284 -30.12 3.30 5.93
N ASN A 285 -30.31 4.02 7.05
CA ASN A 285 -31.06 5.28 7.04
C ASN A 285 -30.43 6.32 6.10
N CYS A 286 -29.10 6.45 6.13
CA CYS A 286 -28.36 7.35 5.24
C CYS A 286 -28.48 6.94 3.76
N PHE A 287 -28.50 5.64 3.47
CA PHE A 287 -28.77 5.14 2.12
C PHE A 287 -30.20 5.44 1.66
N GLU A 288 -31.20 5.24 2.52
CA GLU A 288 -32.59 5.58 2.19
C GLU A 288 -32.78 7.10 2.04
N GLU A 289 -32.08 7.93 2.83
CA GLU A 289 -32.03 9.40 2.64
C GLU A 289 -31.46 9.78 1.27
N MET A 290 -30.41 9.09 0.82
CA MET A 290 -29.78 9.32 -0.48
C MET A 290 -30.73 9.01 -1.65
N VAL A 291 -31.50 7.91 -1.55
CA VAL A 291 -32.42 7.46 -2.61
C VAL A 291 -33.75 8.23 -2.59
N ARG A 292 -34.23 8.62 -1.40
CA ARG A 292 -35.51 9.32 -1.24
C ARG A 292 -35.52 10.62 -2.04
N ASN A 293 -36.64 10.86 -2.75
CA ASN A 293 -36.84 12.02 -3.61
C ASN A 293 -35.78 12.18 -4.72
N ASN A 294 -35.10 11.10 -5.10
CA ASN A 294 -34.02 11.09 -6.09
C ASN A 294 -32.91 12.12 -5.78
N LYS A 295 -32.56 12.32 -4.50
CA LYS A 295 -31.48 13.24 -4.10
C LYS A 295 -30.16 12.89 -4.79
N CYS A 296 -29.80 11.60 -4.77
CA CYS A 296 -28.58 11.08 -5.41
C CYS A 296 -28.76 9.61 -5.80
N GLU A 297 -28.26 9.22 -6.97
CA GLU A 297 -28.27 7.82 -7.39
C GLU A 297 -27.11 7.03 -6.76
N PRO A 298 -27.37 5.94 -6.01
CA PRO A 298 -26.32 5.09 -5.48
C PRO A 298 -25.52 4.45 -6.60
N ASN A 299 -24.20 4.37 -6.42
CA ASN A 299 -23.31 3.71 -7.38
C ASN A 299 -22.75 2.40 -6.81
N VAL A 300 -21.91 1.73 -7.59
CA VAL A 300 -21.24 0.48 -7.19
C VAL A 300 -20.48 0.62 -5.86
N MET A 301 -19.87 1.78 -5.58
CA MET A 301 -19.14 2.02 -4.34
C MET A 301 -20.10 2.12 -3.14
N THR A 302 -21.25 2.77 -3.31
CA THR A 302 -22.28 2.88 -2.27
C THR A 302 -22.81 1.50 -1.85
N TYR A 303 -23.19 0.67 -2.82
CA TYR A 303 -23.65 -0.69 -2.55
C TYR A 303 -22.55 -1.56 -1.93
N ASN A 304 -21.31 -1.49 -2.44
CA ASN A 304 -20.20 -2.24 -1.86
C ASN A 304 -19.88 -1.83 -0.42
N ALA A 305 -20.03 -0.56 -0.06
CA ALA A 305 -19.86 -0.10 1.32
C ALA A 305 -20.89 -0.77 2.25
N LEU A 306 -22.16 -0.79 1.87
CA LEU A 306 -23.22 -1.46 2.64
C LEU A 306 -23.02 -2.98 2.70
N ILE A 307 -22.79 -3.63 1.57
CA ILE A 307 -22.59 -5.08 1.48
C ILE A 307 -21.40 -5.51 2.35
N SER A 308 -20.28 -4.80 2.25
CA SER A 308 -19.11 -5.05 3.10
C SER A 308 -19.42 -4.79 4.57
N GLY A 309 -20.13 -3.70 4.89
CA GLY A 309 -20.52 -3.37 6.25
C GLY A 309 -21.39 -4.44 6.90
N LEU A 310 -22.45 -4.86 6.22
CA LEU A 310 -23.35 -5.93 6.65
C LEU A 310 -22.59 -7.24 6.85
N CYS A 311 -21.72 -7.60 5.91
CA CYS A 311 -20.90 -8.82 6.02
C CYS A 311 -19.90 -8.78 7.18
N ILE A 312 -19.30 -7.62 7.49
CA ILE A 312 -18.41 -7.47 8.65
C ILE A 312 -19.17 -7.67 9.96
N ASN A 313 -20.44 -7.26 10.01
CA ASN A 313 -21.30 -7.40 11.19
C ASN A 313 -22.07 -8.73 11.24
N GLY A 314 -21.86 -9.63 10.27
CA GLY A 314 -22.47 -10.97 10.23
C GLY A 314 -23.82 -11.06 9.51
N ASP A 315 -24.40 -9.94 9.07
CA ASP A 315 -25.71 -9.88 8.42
C ASP A 315 -25.65 -10.20 6.92
N VAL A 316 -25.15 -11.40 6.58
CA VAL A 316 -24.90 -11.81 5.18
C VAL A 316 -26.19 -11.90 4.34
N ASP A 317 -27.34 -12.22 4.94
CA ASP A 317 -28.61 -12.29 4.20
C ASP A 317 -29.05 -10.91 3.71
N GLU A 318 -28.94 -9.88 4.55
CA GLU A 318 -29.23 -8.50 4.14
C GLU A 318 -28.20 -8.03 3.10
N ALA A 319 -26.93 -8.42 3.23
CA ALA A 319 -25.92 -8.14 2.22
C ALA A 319 -26.29 -8.74 0.84
N LYS A 320 -26.88 -9.93 0.79
CA LYS A 320 -27.41 -10.53 -0.45
C LYS A 320 -28.62 -9.77 -1.01
N ARG A 321 -29.51 -9.27 -0.14
CA ARG A 321 -30.62 -8.41 -0.55
C ARG A 321 -30.10 -7.10 -1.15
N MET A 322 -29.07 -6.50 -0.55
CA MET A 322 -28.41 -5.31 -1.09
C MET A 322 -27.72 -5.56 -2.44
N MET A 323 -27.09 -6.73 -2.62
CA MET A 323 -26.56 -7.13 -3.94
C MET A 323 -27.68 -7.31 -4.99
N SER A 324 -28.84 -7.82 -4.57
CA SER A 324 -30.00 -7.95 -5.46
C SER A 324 -30.56 -6.58 -5.84
N ARG A 325 -30.68 -5.65 -4.88
CA ARG A 325 -31.04 -4.24 -5.14
C ARG A 325 -30.05 -3.57 -6.10
N MET A 326 -28.75 -3.80 -5.92
CA MET A 326 -27.70 -3.31 -6.83
C MET A 326 -27.93 -3.77 -8.27
N ARG A 327 -28.21 -5.06 -8.48
CA ARG A 327 -28.48 -5.62 -9.83
C ARG A 327 -29.78 -5.09 -10.43
N LEU A 328 -30.84 -4.95 -9.63
CA LEU A 328 -32.11 -4.36 -10.06
C LEU A 328 -31.97 -2.89 -10.46
N ALA A 329 -31.03 -2.17 -9.85
CA ALA A 329 -30.66 -0.81 -10.25
C ALA A 329 -29.75 -0.76 -11.51
N GLY A 330 -29.54 -1.88 -12.20
CA GLY A 330 -28.73 -1.95 -13.42
C GLY A 330 -27.22 -1.91 -13.17
N LEU A 331 -26.76 -2.00 -11.91
CA LEU A 331 -25.35 -1.97 -11.57
C LEU A 331 -24.76 -3.38 -11.53
N ARG A 332 -23.56 -3.52 -12.09
CA ARG A 332 -22.83 -4.80 -12.14
C ARG A 332 -21.99 -5.00 -10.89
N ASP A 333 -22.24 -6.09 -10.17
CA ASP A 333 -21.40 -6.57 -9.08
C ASP A 333 -20.01 -6.99 -9.57
N ASN A 334 -19.03 -6.96 -8.66
CA ASN A 334 -17.64 -7.26 -9.00
C ASN A 334 -16.99 -8.17 -7.95
N VAL A 335 -15.70 -8.49 -8.13
CA VAL A 335 -14.94 -9.38 -7.23
C VAL A 335 -15.00 -8.87 -5.78
N VAL A 336 -15.01 -7.55 -5.55
CA VAL A 336 -15.08 -6.98 -4.19
C VAL A 336 -16.43 -7.27 -3.52
N THR A 337 -17.52 -7.22 -4.27
CA THR A 337 -18.87 -7.56 -3.79
C THR A 337 -18.92 -9.02 -3.31
N HIS A 338 -18.44 -9.93 -4.15
CA HIS A 338 -18.43 -11.36 -3.86
C HIS A 338 -17.47 -11.75 -2.73
N THR A 339 -16.26 -11.17 -2.69
CA THR A 339 -15.31 -11.40 -1.60
C THR A 339 -15.83 -10.88 -0.26
N SER A 340 -16.63 -9.80 -0.27
CA SER A 340 -17.33 -9.32 0.93
C SER A 340 -18.35 -10.35 1.44
N LEU A 341 -19.21 -10.88 0.55
CA LEU A 341 -20.17 -11.94 0.90
C LEU A 341 -19.49 -13.20 1.42
N LEU A 342 -18.39 -13.62 0.76
CA LEU A 342 -17.57 -14.74 1.18
C LEU A 342 -17.11 -14.59 2.64
N LYS A 343 -16.55 -13.42 2.98
CA LYS A 343 -16.16 -13.09 4.35
C LYS A 343 -17.37 -13.06 5.29
N GLY A 344 -18.51 -12.52 4.83
CA GLY A 344 -19.75 -12.47 5.58
C GLY A 344 -20.26 -13.84 5.99
N TYR A 345 -20.28 -14.81 5.07
CA TYR A 345 -20.65 -16.21 5.39
C TYR A 345 -19.72 -16.81 6.44
N CYS A 346 -18.41 -16.61 6.33
CA CYS A 346 -17.44 -17.08 7.33
C CYS A 346 -17.63 -16.41 8.70
N THR A 347 -17.95 -15.12 8.75
CA THR A 347 -18.25 -14.40 10.01
C THR A 347 -19.54 -14.92 10.65
N ALA A 348 -20.55 -15.23 9.85
CA ALA A 348 -21.83 -15.78 10.30
C ALA A 348 -21.77 -17.28 10.66
N GLY A 349 -20.60 -17.94 10.55
CA GLY A 349 -20.44 -19.37 10.80
C GLY A 349 -21.09 -20.27 9.73
N ARG A 350 -21.44 -19.73 8.57
CA ARG A 350 -22.10 -20.42 7.45
C ARG A 350 -21.07 -20.95 6.46
N SER A 351 -20.16 -21.80 6.94
CA SER A 351 -18.96 -22.24 6.22
C SER A 351 -19.25 -22.97 4.91
N ASP A 352 -20.28 -23.82 4.87
CA ASP A 352 -20.66 -24.57 3.66
C ASP A 352 -21.14 -23.64 2.53
N GLU A 353 -21.89 -22.60 2.86
CA GLU A 353 -22.31 -21.60 1.90
C GLU A 353 -21.16 -20.71 1.44
N ALA A 354 -20.19 -20.42 2.32
CA ALA A 354 -18.97 -19.73 1.93
C ALA A 354 -18.22 -20.53 0.85
N ILE A 355 -18.04 -21.83 1.06
CA ILE A 355 -17.39 -22.74 0.10
C ILE A 355 -18.18 -22.81 -1.20
N LYS A 356 -19.51 -22.96 -1.12
CA LYS A 356 -20.38 -22.97 -2.31
C LYS A 356 -20.23 -21.67 -3.10
N HIS A 357 -20.28 -20.53 -2.42
CA HIS A 357 -20.14 -19.21 -3.04
C HIS A 357 -18.77 -19.00 -3.69
N PHE A 358 -17.69 -19.49 -3.07
CA PHE A 358 -16.36 -19.46 -3.65
C PHE A 358 -16.29 -20.24 -4.99
N LYS A 359 -16.89 -21.43 -5.04
CA LYS A 359 -16.98 -22.23 -6.27
C LYS A 359 -17.82 -21.52 -7.34
N GLU A 360 -18.94 -20.90 -6.95
CA GLU A 360 -19.77 -20.08 -7.84
C GLU A 360 -18.96 -18.94 -8.48
N MET A 361 -18.18 -18.20 -7.68
CA MET A 361 -17.29 -17.14 -8.20
C MET A 361 -16.33 -17.67 -9.27
N GLY A 362 -15.77 -18.87 -9.08
CA GLY A 362 -14.93 -19.54 -10.06
C GLY A 362 -15.69 -19.91 -11.34
N SER A 363 -16.91 -20.45 -11.22
CA SER A 363 -17.76 -20.82 -12.36
C SER A 363 -18.22 -19.64 -13.20
N LEU A 364 -18.33 -18.45 -12.60
CA LEU A 364 -18.64 -17.19 -13.27
C LEU A 364 -17.44 -16.58 -14.01
N GLY A 365 -16.28 -17.26 -14.01
CA GLY A 365 -15.06 -16.77 -14.65
C GLY A 365 -14.41 -15.59 -13.94
N MET A 366 -14.71 -15.37 -12.66
CA MET A 366 -14.10 -14.27 -11.90
C MET A 366 -12.62 -14.58 -11.62
N SER A 367 -11.76 -13.57 -11.77
CA SER A 367 -10.37 -13.65 -11.33
C SER A 367 -10.31 -13.62 -9.80
N LEU A 368 -10.35 -14.78 -9.17
CA LEU A 368 -10.22 -14.94 -7.72
C LEU A 368 -8.86 -14.41 -7.25
N ASP A 369 -8.88 -13.48 -6.30
CA ASP A 369 -7.67 -12.86 -5.76
C ASP A 369 -7.14 -13.63 -4.53
N LEU A 370 -5.96 -13.22 -4.06
CA LEU A 370 -5.32 -13.74 -2.85
C LEU A 370 -6.27 -13.78 -1.64
N LYS A 371 -7.16 -12.79 -1.50
CA LYS A 371 -8.04 -12.67 -0.34
C LYS A 371 -9.14 -13.74 -0.37
N ALA A 372 -9.73 -14.02 -1.52
CA ALA A 372 -10.76 -15.04 -1.65
C ALA A 372 -10.23 -16.43 -1.25
N TYR A 373 -9.07 -16.82 -1.78
CA TYR A 373 -8.40 -18.07 -1.40
C TYR A 373 -8.04 -18.11 0.09
N ALA A 374 -7.50 -17.02 0.63
CA ALA A 374 -7.10 -16.92 2.04
C ALA A 374 -8.29 -17.09 3.00
N VAL A 375 -9.46 -16.55 2.66
CA VAL A 375 -10.68 -16.67 3.48
C VAL A 375 -11.12 -18.14 3.56
N ILE A 376 -11.24 -18.83 2.43
CA ILE A 376 -11.70 -20.22 2.41
C ILE A 376 -10.66 -21.19 2.98
N ALA A 377 -9.36 -20.99 2.73
CA ALA A 377 -8.32 -21.85 3.31
C ALA A 377 -8.38 -21.81 4.85
N ASN A 378 -8.53 -20.61 5.43
CA ASN A 378 -8.70 -20.48 6.88
C ASN A 378 -10.01 -21.12 7.36
N GLU A 379 -11.08 -21.01 6.58
CA GLU A 379 -12.37 -21.58 6.93
C GLU A 379 -12.32 -23.12 6.96
N TYR A 380 -11.70 -23.75 5.96
CA TYR A 380 -11.40 -25.18 5.98
C TYR A 380 -10.62 -25.60 7.24
N CYS A 381 -9.59 -24.84 7.62
CA CYS A 381 -8.82 -25.11 8.84
C CYS A 381 -9.69 -25.02 10.12
N LYS A 382 -10.62 -24.06 10.20
CA LYS A 382 -11.56 -23.94 11.33
C LYS A 382 -12.52 -25.13 11.42
N MET A 383 -12.98 -25.64 10.28
CA MET A 383 -13.82 -26.83 10.19
C MET A 383 -13.07 -28.14 10.48
N GLY A 384 -11.76 -28.10 10.74
CA GLY A 384 -10.95 -29.31 10.92
C GLY A 384 -10.73 -30.08 9.61
N ARG A 385 -10.69 -29.36 8.48
CA ARG A 385 -10.53 -29.91 7.13
C ARG A 385 -9.24 -29.40 6.45
N PRO A 386 -8.05 -29.66 7.04
CA PRO A 386 -6.79 -29.10 6.54
C PRO A 386 -6.38 -29.64 5.18
N ASP A 387 -6.76 -30.87 4.81
CA ASP A 387 -6.42 -31.45 3.51
C ASP A 387 -7.07 -30.67 2.35
N GLU A 388 -8.32 -30.26 2.49
CA GLU A 388 -8.99 -29.39 1.53
C GLU A 388 -8.38 -27.99 1.49
N ALA A 389 -7.94 -27.46 2.64
CA ALA A 389 -7.20 -26.20 2.68
C ALA A 389 -5.88 -26.32 1.88
N VAL A 390 -5.13 -27.41 2.04
CA VAL A 390 -3.89 -27.67 1.28
C VAL A 390 -4.17 -27.80 -0.21
N ALA A 391 -5.22 -28.54 -0.60
CA ALA A 391 -5.62 -28.67 -2.00
C ALA A 391 -5.96 -27.32 -2.63
N LEU A 392 -6.67 -26.46 -1.88
CA LEU A 392 -7.01 -25.11 -2.31
C LEU A 392 -5.76 -24.23 -2.48
N LEU A 393 -4.79 -24.31 -1.57
CA LEU A 393 -3.53 -23.57 -1.69
C LEU A 393 -2.67 -24.06 -2.88
N ARG A 394 -2.75 -25.34 -3.23
CA ARG A 394 -2.11 -25.87 -4.46
C ARG A 394 -2.76 -25.31 -5.72
N GLU A 395 -4.09 -25.25 -5.76
CA GLU A 395 -4.83 -24.64 -6.87
C GLU A 395 -4.46 -23.17 -7.03
N MET A 396 -4.42 -22.42 -5.93
CA MET A 396 -3.99 -21.02 -5.89
C MET A 396 -2.59 -20.83 -6.51
N ARG A 397 -1.65 -21.71 -6.15
CA ARG A 397 -0.29 -21.72 -6.72
C ARG A 397 -0.28 -22.04 -8.22
N ALA A 398 -1.08 -23.01 -8.66
CA ALA A 398 -1.18 -23.38 -10.08
C ALA A 398 -1.68 -22.22 -10.95
N ARG A 399 -2.44 -21.28 -10.36
CA ARG A 399 -2.87 -20.02 -10.99
C ARG A 399 -1.85 -18.88 -10.89
N GLY A 400 -0.64 -19.14 -10.38
CA GLY A 400 0.42 -18.14 -10.25
C GLY A 400 0.31 -17.23 -9.02
N ILE A 401 -0.57 -17.55 -8.06
CA ILE A 401 -0.74 -16.76 -6.83
C ILE A 401 -0.02 -17.47 -5.68
N VAL A 402 0.94 -16.80 -5.04
CA VAL A 402 1.71 -17.37 -3.93
C VAL A 402 0.89 -17.33 -2.62
N PRO A 403 0.71 -18.47 -1.91
CA PRO A 403 0.08 -18.51 -0.60
C PRO A 403 0.73 -17.57 0.42
N ILE A 404 -0.07 -16.88 1.25
CA ILE A 404 0.46 -16.09 2.36
C ILE A 404 0.76 -16.98 3.58
N LEU A 405 1.80 -16.58 4.31
CA LEU A 405 2.34 -17.33 5.45
C LEU A 405 1.30 -17.61 6.56
N SER A 406 0.37 -16.67 6.80
CA SER A 406 -0.67 -16.83 7.82
C SER A 406 -1.64 -17.98 7.50
N ASN A 407 -1.96 -18.22 6.23
CA ASN A 407 -2.79 -19.36 5.80
C ASN A 407 -2.05 -20.68 5.99
N CYS A 408 -0.78 -20.75 5.58
CA CYS A 408 0.04 -21.94 5.78
C CYS A 408 0.17 -22.28 7.28
N ASN A 409 0.39 -21.27 8.13
CA ASN A 409 0.45 -21.48 9.58
C ASN A 409 -0.89 -21.93 10.17
N ALA A 410 -2.03 -21.51 9.60
CA ALA A 410 -3.34 -22.00 10.01
C ALA A 410 -3.54 -23.49 9.64
N VAL A 411 -3.05 -23.92 8.48
CA VAL A 411 -3.03 -25.33 8.06
C VAL A 411 -2.18 -26.17 9.01
N LEU A 412 -0.95 -25.73 9.32
CA LEU A 412 -0.06 -26.41 10.26
C LEU A 412 -0.70 -26.58 11.64
N ARG A 413 -1.29 -25.50 12.19
CA ARG A 413 -2.08 -25.54 13.43
C ARG A 413 -3.20 -26.58 13.38
N SER A 414 -3.93 -26.64 12.27
CA SER A 414 -5.04 -27.57 12.08
C SER A 414 -4.56 -29.03 12.07
N PHE A 415 -3.48 -29.35 11.35
CA PHE A 415 -2.87 -30.68 11.38
C PHE A 415 -2.39 -31.09 12.78
N VAL A 416 -1.73 -30.18 13.50
CA VAL A 416 -1.26 -30.43 14.88
C VAL A 416 -2.45 -30.70 15.81
N LYS A 417 -3.52 -29.91 15.73
CA LYS A 417 -4.74 -30.10 16.53
C LYS A 417 -5.40 -31.46 16.28
N LEU A 418 -5.39 -31.93 15.04
CA LEU A 418 -5.94 -33.23 14.64
C LEU A 418 -4.96 -34.40 14.84
N ARG A 419 -3.76 -34.15 15.37
CA ARG A 419 -2.67 -35.12 15.56
C ARG A 419 -2.17 -35.76 14.25
N GLU A 420 -2.43 -35.14 13.10
CA GLU A 420 -1.95 -35.59 11.78
C GLU A 420 -0.52 -35.06 11.51
N LEU A 421 0.41 -35.37 12.40
CA LEU A 421 1.74 -34.75 12.44
C LEU A 421 2.58 -35.02 11.20
N GLU A 422 2.40 -36.17 10.53
CA GLU A 422 3.14 -36.51 9.31
C GLU A 422 2.78 -35.59 8.15
N LYS A 423 1.49 -35.30 7.99
CA LYS A 423 1.01 -34.35 6.99
C LYS A 423 1.50 -32.94 7.33
N GLY A 424 1.53 -32.56 8.60
CA GLY A 424 2.09 -31.29 9.07
C GLY A 424 3.57 -31.09 8.68
N VAL A 425 4.43 -32.08 8.96
CA VAL A 425 5.85 -32.05 8.59
C VAL A 425 6.03 -31.99 7.07
N ARG A 426 5.27 -32.81 6.33
CA ARG A 426 5.32 -32.82 4.86
C ARG A 426 4.89 -31.47 4.27
N PHE A 427 3.84 -30.86 4.83
CA PHE A 427 3.36 -29.55 4.40
C PHE A 427 4.37 -28.44 4.68
N LEU A 428 5.02 -28.45 5.85
CA LEU A 428 6.08 -27.50 6.21
C LEU A 428 7.22 -27.51 5.18
N LYS A 429 7.72 -28.70 4.81
CA LYS A 429 8.75 -28.86 3.76
C LYS A 429 8.27 -28.38 2.38
N GLN A 430 6.99 -28.56 2.08
CA GLN A 430 6.38 -28.12 0.83
C GLN A 430 6.26 -26.58 0.71
N MET A 431 6.14 -25.85 1.83
CA MET A 431 6.01 -24.38 1.83
C MET A 431 7.19 -23.67 1.13
N ALA A 432 8.42 -24.13 1.36
CA ALA A 432 9.62 -23.56 0.72
C ALA A 432 9.56 -23.67 -0.81
N GLN A 433 9.08 -24.80 -1.32
CA GLN A 433 8.90 -25.03 -2.76
C GLN A 433 7.84 -24.11 -3.37
N TRP A 434 6.90 -23.61 -2.56
CA TRP A 434 5.81 -22.75 -3.01
C TRP A 434 6.19 -21.26 -3.05
N GLY A 435 7.44 -20.91 -2.72
CA GLY A 435 7.87 -19.52 -2.58
C GLY A 435 7.38 -18.84 -1.30
N CYS A 436 6.80 -19.62 -0.37
CA CYS A 436 6.32 -19.16 0.93
C CYS A 436 7.23 -19.73 2.02
N ARG A 437 8.34 -19.07 2.34
CA ARG A 437 9.31 -19.62 3.29
C ARG A 437 8.71 -19.73 4.71
N PRO A 438 8.85 -20.88 5.39
CA PRO A 438 8.51 -21.02 6.79
C PRO A 438 9.22 -19.97 7.67
N ASN A 439 8.54 -19.49 8.70
CA ASN A 439 9.15 -18.66 9.74
C ASN A 439 9.21 -19.41 11.07
N PHE A 440 9.78 -18.75 12.08
CA PHE A 440 9.78 -19.25 13.47
C PHE A 440 8.40 -19.80 13.91
N VAL A 441 7.30 -19.09 13.62
CA VAL A 441 5.95 -19.52 13.99
C VAL A 441 5.58 -20.85 13.31
N SER A 442 5.87 -20.99 12.00
CA SER A 442 5.62 -22.23 11.25
C SER A 442 6.33 -23.43 11.88
N TYR A 443 7.63 -23.29 12.16
CA TYR A 443 8.45 -24.33 12.79
C TYR A 443 7.96 -24.64 14.21
N SER A 444 7.78 -23.60 15.04
CA SER A 444 7.38 -23.74 16.44
C SER A 444 6.09 -24.54 16.62
N GLU A 445 5.14 -24.39 15.70
CA GLU A 445 3.85 -25.09 15.74
C GLU A 445 4.03 -26.60 15.54
N VAL A 446 4.82 -27.00 14.55
CA VAL A 446 5.09 -28.41 14.23
C VAL A 446 5.97 -29.05 15.30
N VAL A 447 7.01 -28.34 15.77
CA VAL A 447 7.90 -28.79 16.85
C VAL A 447 7.10 -29.04 18.13
N ALA A 448 6.24 -28.11 18.53
CA ALA A 448 5.38 -28.29 19.71
C ALA A 448 4.44 -29.49 19.57
N GLY A 449 3.86 -29.69 18.38
CA GLY A 449 3.00 -30.84 18.09
C GLY A 449 3.72 -32.18 18.16
N LEU A 450 4.94 -32.27 17.60
CA LEU A 450 5.78 -33.48 17.62
C LEU A 450 6.28 -33.80 19.04
N ALA A 451 6.77 -32.78 19.76
CA ALA A 451 7.23 -32.91 21.14
C ALA A 451 6.11 -33.47 22.07
N ALA A 452 4.89 -32.98 21.91
CA ALA A 452 3.74 -33.42 22.71
C ALA A 452 3.19 -34.81 22.35
N ALA A 453 3.61 -35.42 21.24
CA ALA A 453 3.17 -36.76 20.84
C ALA A 453 4.09 -37.88 21.32
N GLY A 454 5.35 -37.58 21.67
CA GLY A 454 6.29 -38.52 22.31
C GLY A 454 6.79 -39.69 21.44
N GLY A 455 6.30 -39.87 20.21
CA GLY A 455 6.60 -41.05 19.37
C GLY A 455 7.34 -40.79 18.05
N ARG A 456 7.64 -39.52 17.69
CA ARG A 456 8.27 -39.15 16.40
C ARG A 456 9.50 -38.27 16.58
N MET A 457 10.47 -38.75 17.35
CA MET A 457 11.67 -37.98 17.70
C MET A 457 12.58 -37.69 16.51
N GLN A 458 12.64 -38.57 15.50
CA GLN A 458 13.42 -38.30 14.29
C GLN A 458 12.87 -37.11 13.52
N ASP A 459 11.55 -37.06 13.29
CA ASP A 459 10.94 -35.91 12.61
C ASP A 459 11.05 -34.62 13.43
N LEU A 460 11.04 -34.73 14.76
CA LEU A 460 11.26 -33.59 15.65
C LEU A 460 12.65 -33.00 15.44
N ASP A 461 13.67 -33.85 15.46
CA ASP A 461 15.07 -33.44 15.26
C ASP A 461 15.28 -32.86 13.85
N ASP A 462 14.78 -33.53 12.81
CA ASP A 462 14.87 -33.06 11.43
C ASP A 462 14.26 -31.65 11.26
N VAL A 463 13.10 -31.39 11.90
CA VAL A 463 12.42 -30.09 11.82
C VAL A 463 13.17 -29.01 12.60
N VAL A 464 13.79 -29.34 13.73
CA VAL A 464 14.65 -28.41 14.49
C VAL A 464 15.92 -28.05 13.71
N ASP A 465 16.52 -29.03 13.04
CA ASP A 465 17.69 -28.81 12.19
C ASP A 465 17.35 -27.95 10.97
N ASP A 466 16.21 -28.20 10.32
CA ASP A 466 15.69 -27.36 9.23
C ASP A 466 15.43 -25.92 9.72
N MET A 467 14.85 -25.75 10.91
CA MET A 467 14.59 -24.45 11.53
C MET A 467 15.89 -23.65 11.74
N ARG A 468 16.93 -24.29 12.28
CA ARG A 468 18.26 -23.69 12.49
C ARG A 468 18.94 -23.34 11.17
N ARG A 469 18.87 -24.25 10.18
CA ARG A 469 19.44 -24.03 8.84
C ARG A 469 18.82 -22.83 8.13
N ASP A 470 17.53 -22.60 8.34
CA ASP A 470 16.80 -21.45 7.82
C ASP A 470 17.04 -20.14 8.60
N GLY A 471 17.89 -20.18 9.64
CA GLY A 471 18.30 -19.02 10.42
C GLY A 471 17.35 -18.64 11.56
N HIS A 472 16.47 -19.56 11.99
CA HIS A 472 15.58 -19.33 13.13
C HIS A 472 16.14 -19.99 14.39
N ALA A 473 16.47 -19.18 15.39
CA ALA A 473 16.93 -19.67 16.70
C ALA A 473 15.76 -20.19 17.54
N LEU A 474 16.05 -21.11 18.46
CA LEU A 474 15.10 -21.62 19.44
C LEU A 474 14.84 -20.55 20.52
N ASP A 475 13.60 -20.49 21.02
CA ASP A 475 13.25 -19.69 22.20
C ASP A 475 13.19 -20.57 23.47
N ALA A 476 13.11 -19.92 24.64
CA ALA A 476 13.01 -20.61 25.92
C ALA A 476 11.86 -21.66 25.97
N LYS A 477 10.74 -21.39 25.28
CA LYS A 477 9.59 -22.30 25.22
C LYS A 477 9.93 -23.56 24.43
N LEU A 478 10.53 -23.43 23.24
CA LEU A 478 10.91 -24.57 22.42
C LEU A 478 12.03 -25.38 23.07
N TYR A 479 13.03 -24.74 23.69
CA TYR A 479 14.04 -25.47 24.49
C TYR A 479 13.39 -26.31 25.58
N SER A 480 12.50 -25.72 26.38
CA SER A 480 11.80 -26.45 27.46
C SER A 480 11.01 -27.67 26.93
N LEU A 481 10.29 -27.49 25.81
CA LEU A 481 9.52 -28.57 25.17
C LEU A 481 10.42 -29.68 24.62
N LEU A 482 11.54 -29.32 23.99
CA LEU A 482 12.49 -30.28 23.43
C LEU A 482 13.19 -31.08 24.53
N ILE A 483 13.67 -30.41 25.58
CA ILE A 483 14.28 -31.08 26.75
C ILE A 483 13.30 -32.08 27.36
N GLN A 484 12.06 -31.65 27.60
CA GLN A 484 11.01 -32.54 28.12
C GLN A 484 10.73 -33.72 27.18
N ALA A 485 10.61 -33.48 25.87
CA ALA A 485 10.39 -34.52 24.88
C ALA A 485 11.52 -35.55 24.88
N LYS A 486 12.79 -35.09 24.90
CA LYS A 486 13.97 -35.95 24.95
C LYS A 486 14.06 -36.78 26.23
N CYS A 487 13.71 -36.20 27.38
CA CYS A 487 13.58 -36.95 28.64
C CYS A 487 12.52 -38.06 28.55
N VAL A 488 11.38 -37.78 27.92
CA VAL A 488 10.29 -38.76 27.76
C VAL A 488 10.71 -39.90 26.82
N SER A 489 11.42 -39.62 25.72
CA SER A 489 11.93 -40.67 24.82
C SER A 489 13.13 -41.44 25.38
N GLY A 490 13.74 -40.99 26.48
CA GLY A 490 14.91 -41.62 27.08
C GLY A 490 16.25 -41.20 26.46
N ASP A 491 16.26 -40.16 25.63
CA ASP A 491 17.47 -39.59 25.02
C ASP A 491 18.07 -38.53 25.96
N VAL A 492 18.65 -39.02 27.07
CA VAL A 492 19.09 -38.17 28.19
C VAL A 492 20.29 -37.30 27.81
N GLU A 493 21.20 -37.81 26.99
CA GLU A 493 22.39 -37.07 26.54
C GLU A 493 21.98 -35.81 25.76
N LYS A 494 21.10 -35.96 24.76
CA LYS A 494 20.59 -34.83 23.97
C LYS A 494 19.75 -33.86 24.80
N ALA A 495 19.05 -34.34 25.83
CA ALA A 495 18.34 -33.48 26.77
C ALA A 495 19.30 -32.59 27.58
N ILE A 496 20.45 -33.13 28.01
CA ILE A 496 21.50 -32.38 28.70
C ILE A 496 22.13 -31.35 27.77
N GLU A 497 22.48 -31.73 26.53
CA GLU A 497 23.06 -30.83 25.53
C GLU A 497 22.15 -29.61 25.26
N LEU A 498 20.85 -29.87 25.06
CA LEU A 498 19.85 -28.80 24.85
C LEU A 498 19.72 -27.88 26.07
N PHE A 499 19.85 -28.42 27.29
CA PHE A 499 19.80 -27.59 28.50
C PHE A 499 21.06 -26.73 28.63
N GLU A 500 22.24 -27.27 28.34
CA GLU A 500 23.49 -26.50 28.35
C GLU A 500 23.47 -25.38 27.30
N GLU A 501 22.99 -25.67 26.09
CA GLU A 501 22.80 -24.66 25.02
C GLU A 501 21.83 -23.56 25.47
N MET A 502 20.69 -23.93 26.04
CA MET A 502 19.69 -22.98 26.54
C MET A 502 20.25 -22.06 27.62
N ILE A 503 21.07 -22.58 28.55
CA ILE A 503 21.76 -21.77 29.58
C ILE A 503 22.76 -20.81 28.92
N GLY A 504 23.48 -21.25 27.87
CA GLY A 504 24.40 -20.41 27.10
C GLY A 504 23.71 -19.20 26.45
N GLU A 505 22.49 -19.41 25.94
CA GLU A 505 21.61 -18.35 25.40
C GLU A 505 20.91 -17.52 26.50
N ARG A 506 21.19 -17.80 27.78
CA ARG A 506 20.61 -17.13 28.97
C ARG A 506 19.09 -17.29 29.10
N PHE A 507 18.55 -18.40 28.59
CA PHE A 507 17.16 -18.76 28.78
C PHE A 507 16.96 -19.63 30.01
N VAL A 508 15.78 -19.52 30.62
CA VAL A 508 15.37 -20.32 31.79
C VAL A 508 14.35 -21.35 31.35
N ILE A 509 14.58 -22.61 31.69
CA ILE A 509 13.65 -23.72 31.41
C ILE A 509 12.37 -23.52 32.21
N LYS A 510 11.22 -23.85 31.63
CA LYS A 510 9.96 -23.85 32.39
C LYS A 510 10.00 -24.88 33.53
N ARG A 511 9.49 -24.48 34.71
CA ARG A 511 9.44 -25.31 35.92
C ARG A 511 8.93 -26.73 35.67
N ASP A 512 7.80 -26.88 34.98
CA ASP A 512 7.22 -28.22 34.72
C ASP A 512 8.15 -29.11 33.89
N SER A 513 8.81 -28.52 32.87
CA SER A 513 9.79 -29.22 32.05
C SER A 513 11.07 -29.53 32.84
N PHE A 514 11.46 -28.65 33.77
CA PHE A 514 12.57 -28.88 34.69
C PHE A 514 12.30 -30.02 35.67
N GLU A 515 11.10 -30.11 36.23
CA GLU A 515 10.71 -31.22 37.11
C GLU A 515 10.81 -32.57 36.40
N VAL A 516 10.31 -32.65 35.16
CA VAL A 516 10.44 -33.87 34.33
C VAL A 516 11.90 -34.20 34.05
N PHE A 517 12.72 -33.18 33.75
CA PHE A 517 14.15 -33.33 33.50
C PHE A 517 14.88 -33.88 34.74
N VAL A 518 14.68 -33.27 35.90
CA VAL A 518 15.29 -33.68 37.18
C VAL A 518 14.90 -35.12 37.52
N LYS A 519 13.60 -35.44 37.51
CA LYS A 519 13.11 -36.81 37.79
C LYS A 519 13.76 -37.85 36.89
N LYS A 520 13.86 -37.55 35.58
CA LYS A 520 14.46 -38.49 34.63
C LYS A 520 15.95 -38.68 34.86
N LEU A 521 16.72 -37.63 35.11
CA LEU A 521 18.15 -37.75 35.37
C LEU A 521 18.46 -38.43 36.71
N CYS A 522 17.63 -38.21 37.74
CA CYS A 522 17.73 -38.93 39.02
C CYS A 522 17.53 -40.44 38.84
N LEU A 523 16.58 -40.88 38.01
CA LEU A 523 16.38 -42.29 37.67
C LEU A 523 17.59 -42.92 36.96
N TRP A 524 18.42 -42.10 36.32
CA TRP A 524 19.62 -42.54 35.59
C TRP A 524 20.89 -42.36 36.43
N GLY A 525 20.77 -42.00 37.71
CA GLY A 525 21.91 -41.82 38.62
C GLY A 525 22.73 -40.56 38.37
N LEU A 526 22.25 -39.62 37.54
CA LEU A 526 22.97 -38.40 37.14
C LEU A 526 22.67 -37.20 38.07
N VAL A 527 22.52 -37.45 39.36
CA VAL A 527 22.12 -36.43 40.37
C VAL A 527 23.10 -35.26 40.42
N ASN A 528 24.41 -35.55 40.42
CA ASN A 528 25.46 -34.52 40.46
C ASN A 528 25.37 -33.59 39.24
N LYS A 529 25.13 -34.16 38.06
CA LYS A 529 25.02 -33.40 36.80
C LYS A 529 23.82 -32.46 36.81
N VAL A 530 22.71 -32.86 37.41
CA VAL A 530 21.53 -32.00 37.60
C VAL A 530 21.87 -30.79 38.47
N GLY A 531 22.57 -31.01 39.59
CA GLY A 531 23.05 -29.94 40.46
C GLY A 531 23.95 -28.94 39.73
N ASP A 532 24.95 -29.45 38.99
CA ASP A 532 25.87 -28.62 38.20
C ASP A 532 25.12 -27.75 37.16
N LEU A 533 24.14 -28.33 36.47
CA LEU A 533 23.34 -27.60 35.48
C LEU A 533 22.47 -26.52 36.15
N PHE A 534 21.92 -26.79 37.32
CA PHE A 534 21.15 -25.81 38.08
C PHE A 534 22.01 -24.63 38.56
N ASP A 535 23.20 -24.91 39.08
CA ASP A 535 24.14 -23.86 39.51
C ASP A 535 24.63 -23.00 38.33
N ARG A 536 24.88 -23.63 37.17
CA ARG A 536 25.16 -22.91 35.91
C ARG A 536 23.99 -22.04 35.47
N MET A 537 22.75 -22.53 35.58
CA MET A 537 21.56 -21.73 35.27
C MET A 537 21.42 -20.54 36.23
N LYS A 538 21.64 -20.75 37.53
CA LYS A 538 21.60 -19.70 38.57
C LYS A 538 22.64 -18.60 38.36
N SER A 539 23.85 -18.99 37.94
CA SER A 539 24.95 -18.04 37.67
C SER A 539 24.80 -17.29 36.33
N SER A 540 24.20 -17.93 35.32
CA SER A 540 24.10 -17.37 33.97
C SER A 540 22.79 -16.61 33.71
N CYS A 541 21.71 -16.96 34.41
CA CYS A 541 20.38 -16.38 34.24
C CYS A 541 20.00 -15.53 35.46
N LEU A 542 19.94 -14.21 35.30
CA LEU A 542 19.82 -13.27 36.43
C LEU A 542 18.39 -13.07 36.97
N VAL A 543 17.36 -13.58 36.28
CA VAL A 543 15.95 -13.28 36.61
C VAL A 543 15.09 -14.55 36.52
N PHE A 544 15.03 -15.32 37.61
CA PHE A 544 14.02 -16.38 37.81
C PHE A 544 13.87 -16.77 39.29
N ASP A 545 12.78 -17.46 39.62
CA ASP A 545 12.45 -17.89 40.99
C ASP A 545 13.33 -19.06 41.44
N VAL A 546 14.53 -18.77 41.94
CA VAL A 546 15.50 -19.79 42.38
C VAL A 546 14.91 -20.72 43.44
N MET A 547 14.10 -20.20 44.37
CA MET A 547 13.54 -20.98 45.48
C MET A 547 12.56 -22.04 44.97
N SER A 548 11.72 -21.69 43.99
CA SER A 548 10.80 -22.65 43.39
C SER A 548 11.49 -23.79 42.65
N TYR A 549 12.65 -23.56 42.02
CA TYR A 549 13.38 -24.61 41.30
C TYR A 549 14.25 -25.45 42.27
N GLN A 550 14.78 -24.82 43.33
CA GLN A 550 15.47 -25.53 44.41
C GLN A 550 14.55 -26.55 45.10
N SER A 551 13.29 -26.18 45.39
CA SER A 551 12.30 -27.12 45.96
C SER A 551 12.12 -28.36 45.10
N VAL A 552 12.08 -28.20 43.77
CA VAL A 552 11.93 -29.32 42.82
C VAL A 552 13.15 -30.25 42.86
N LEU A 553 14.35 -29.69 43.00
CA LEU A 553 15.58 -30.46 43.17
C LEU A 553 15.57 -31.23 44.48
N ASP A 554 15.30 -30.55 45.60
CA ASP A 554 15.34 -31.14 46.93
C ASP A 554 14.32 -32.28 47.07
N GLU A 555 13.10 -32.11 46.54
CA GLU A 555 12.06 -33.15 46.52
C GLU A 555 12.47 -34.38 45.71
N CYS A 556 13.04 -34.20 44.52
CA CYS A 556 13.37 -35.32 43.62
C CYS A 556 14.67 -36.03 44.02
N VAL A 557 15.64 -35.32 44.61
CA VAL A 557 16.92 -35.88 45.03
C VAL A 557 16.78 -36.62 46.37
N CYS A 558 16.05 -36.06 47.35
CA CYS A 558 15.83 -36.72 48.64
C CYS A 558 14.88 -37.94 48.55
N GLY A 559 13.97 -37.97 47.57
CA GLY A 559 13.05 -39.10 47.35
C GLY A 559 13.73 -40.38 46.84
N ASN A 560 14.86 -40.28 46.13
CA ASN A 560 15.60 -41.43 45.58
C ASN A 560 16.69 -41.99 46.52
N SER A 561 16.99 -41.31 47.62
CA SER A 561 17.92 -41.80 48.66
C SER A 561 17.30 -42.83 49.63
N GLY A 562 16.04 -43.22 49.41
CA GLY A 562 15.26 -44.08 50.31
C GLY A 562 14.67 -45.36 49.70
N SER A 563 15.12 -45.80 48.52
CA SER A 563 14.65 -47.04 47.86
C SER A 563 15.75 -48.08 47.69
#